data_AF-A0A1S3YAN5-F1
#
_entry.id   AF-A0A1S3YAN5-F1
#
_cell.length_a   1.000
_cell.length_b   1.000
_cell.length_c   1.000
_cell.angle_alpha   90.00
_cell.angle_beta   90.00
_cell.angle_gamma   90.00
#
_symmetry.space_group_name_H-M   'P 1'
#
loop_
_entity.id
_entity.type
_entity.pdbx_description
1 polymer ?
#
loop_
_entity_poly.entity_id
_entity_poly.type
_entity_poly.pdbx_seq_one_letter_code
_entity_poly.pdbx_strand_id
1 'polypeptide(L)'
;MVSLHHHNAVESCVDKLSIIIPLYLSCTGFYEKCKDIDFKTTKAYIEKPVTDPLNIQWMVAEIPQQKEGSLDCGVFVAAFAEYVSLGDLSIPSGPFGYRPTP
;
A
#
# COMPACT_ATOMS: atom_id res chain seq x y z
N MET A 1 -1.34 7.26 20.35
CA MET A 1 -2.77 7.11 19.98
C MET A 1 -3.09 8.18 18.94
N VAL A 2 -3.04 7.84 17.65
CA VAL A 2 -3.39 8.79 16.57
C VAL A 2 -4.86 9.16 16.77
N SER A 3 -5.15 10.46 16.91
CA SER A 3 -6.51 10.94 17.15
C SER A 3 -7.45 10.50 16.03
N LEU A 4 -8.62 9.97 16.42
CA LEU A 4 -9.65 9.37 15.56
C LEU A 4 -10.07 10.27 14.37
N HIS A 5 -9.95 11.59 14.54
CA HIS A 5 -10.28 12.58 13.50
C HIS A 5 -9.29 12.59 12.33
N HIS A 6 -8.02 12.28 12.57
CA HIS A 6 -7.02 12.20 11.50
C HIS A 6 -7.18 10.91 10.69
N HIS A 7 -7.70 9.84 11.31
CA HIS A 7 -7.89 8.56 10.64
C HIS A 7 -8.90 8.66 9.50
N ASN A 8 -10.07 9.24 9.73
CA ASN A 8 -11.13 9.33 8.71
C ASN A 8 -10.73 10.23 7.52
N ALA A 9 -9.99 11.31 7.78
CA ALA A 9 -9.48 12.18 6.73
C ALA A 9 -8.42 11.47 5.88
N VAL A 10 -7.52 10.72 6.51
CA VAL A 10 -6.50 9.92 5.83
C VAL A 10 -7.16 8.82 5.00
N GLU A 11 -8.12 8.09 5.56
CA GLU A 11 -8.86 7.04 4.86
C GLU A 11 -9.58 7.58 3.61
N SER A 12 -10.32 8.68 3.74
CA SER A 12 -10.97 9.32 2.59
C SER A 12 -9.99 9.80 1.51
N CYS A 13 -8.80 10.25 1.91
CA CYS A 13 -7.74 10.61 0.96
C CYS A 13 -7.17 9.37 0.27
N VAL A 14 -6.89 8.29 1.00
CA VAL A 14 -6.34 7.04 0.46
C VAL A 14 -7.31 6.38 -0.51
N ASP A 15 -8.62 6.38 -0.22
CA ASP A 15 -9.66 5.87 -1.13
C ASP A 15 -9.70 6.63 -2.46
N LYS A 16 -9.55 7.95 -2.44
CA LYS A 16 -9.51 8.75 -3.68
C LYS A 16 -8.23 8.46 -4.47
N LEU A 17 -7.10 8.32 -3.77
CA LEU A 17 -5.82 8.03 -4.39
C LEU A 17 -5.77 6.63 -5.02
N SER A 18 -6.44 5.63 -4.41
CA SER A 18 -6.49 4.27 -4.96
C SER A 18 -7.16 4.21 -6.34
N ILE A 19 -8.02 5.18 -6.66
CA ILE A 19 -8.68 5.33 -7.96
C ILE A 19 -7.85 6.23 -8.89
N ILE A 20 -7.37 7.37 -8.39
CA ILE A 20 -6.67 8.36 -9.22
C ILE A 20 -5.32 7.83 -9.72
N ILE A 21 -4.58 7.08 -8.90
CA ILE A 21 -3.24 6.60 -9.25
C ILE A 21 -3.29 5.67 -10.49
N PRO A 22 -4.08 4.57 -10.52
CA PRO A 22 -4.20 3.71 -11.70
C PRO A 22 -4.64 4.48 -12.96
N LEU A 23 -5.62 5.37 -12.82
CA LEU A 23 -6.10 6.20 -13.94
C LEU A 23 -4.99 7.11 -14.47
N TYR A 24 -4.24 7.76 -13.60
CA TYR A 24 -3.13 8.64 -13.98
C TYR A 24 -2.02 7.87 -14.70
N LEU A 25 -1.63 6.70 -14.18
CA LEU A 25 -0.61 5.85 -14.82
C LEU A 25 -1.07 5.38 -16.21
N SER A 26 -2.34 5.01 -16.36
CA SER A 26 -2.91 4.65 -17.66
C SER A 26 -2.93 5.83 -18.63
N CYS A 27 -3.44 7.00 -18.20
CA CYS A 27 -3.56 8.20 -19.05
C CYS A 27 -2.20 8.75 -19.50
N THR A 28 -1.15 8.57 -18.71
CA THR A 28 0.22 9.01 -19.06
C THR A 28 0.94 8.02 -19.98
N GLY A 29 0.31 6.88 -20.30
CA GLY A 29 0.92 5.79 -21.08
C GLY A 29 2.10 5.16 -20.35
N PHE A 30 2.10 5.17 -19.01
CA PHE A 30 3.22 4.67 -18.20
C PHE A 30 3.58 3.23 -18.55
N TYR A 31 2.57 2.36 -18.64
CA TYR A 31 2.74 0.94 -18.96
C TYR A 31 3.23 0.67 -20.40
N GLU A 32 3.06 1.61 -21.32
CA GLU A 32 3.61 1.51 -22.69
C GLU A 32 5.08 1.93 -22.74
N LYS A 33 5.47 2.87 -21.87
CA LYS A 33 6.83 3.41 -21.76
C LYS A 33 7.74 2.49 -20.95
N CYS A 34 7.23 1.90 -19.87
CA CYS A 34 7.97 1.00 -19.00
C CYS A 34 7.85 -0.46 -19.48
N LYS A 35 8.71 -0.84 -20.43
CA LYS A 35 8.75 -2.21 -20.99
C LYS A 35 9.20 -3.27 -19.99
N ASP A 36 9.84 -2.87 -18.90
CA ASP A 36 10.35 -3.76 -17.86
C ASP A 36 9.23 -4.28 -16.91
N ILE A 37 8.00 -3.76 -17.05
CA ILE A 37 6.86 -4.17 -16.23
C ILE A 37 6.02 -5.18 -17.01
N ASP A 38 6.15 -6.47 -16.68
CA ASP A 38 5.34 -7.53 -17.28
C ASP A 38 4.02 -7.76 -16.53
N PHE A 39 3.12 -6.78 -16.61
CA PHE A 39 1.79 -6.92 -16.02
C PHE A 39 0.86 -7.81 -16.85
N LYS A 40 1.15 -8.03 -18.14
CA LYS A 40 0.29 -8.80 -19.05
C LYS A 40 0.42 -10.31 -18.88
N THR A 41 1.59 -10.80 -18.47
CA THR A 41 1.77 -12.24 -18.22
C THR A 41 1.68 -12.62 -16.74
N THR A 42 1.77 -11.65 -15.84
CA THR A 42 1.71 -11.90 -14.40
C THR A 42 0.32 -12.37 -13.98
N LYS A 43 0.21 -13.58 -13.44
CA LYS A 43 -1.05 -14.22 -13.03
C LYS A 43 -1.95 -13.36 -12.11
N ALA A 44 -1.35 -12.52 -11.28
CA ALA A 44 -2.10 -11.63 -10.38
C ALA A 44 -2.80 -10.46 -11.10
N TYR A 45 -2.35 -10.12 -12.31
CA TYR A 45 -2.76 -8.92 -13.05
C TYR A 45 -3.30 -9.20 -14.46
N ILE A 46 -3.11 -10.41 -15.02
CA ILE A 46 -3.50 -10.76 -16.39
C ILE A 46 -4.99 -10.55 -16.71
N GLU A 47 -5.88 -10.74 -15.73
CA GLU A 47 -7.33 -10.56 -15.87
C GLU A 47 -7.82 -9.20 -15.35
N LYS A 48 -6.92 -8.34 -14.86
CA LYS A 48 -7.28 -7.06 -14.24
C LYS A 48 -6.95 -5.89 -15.17
N PRO A 49 -7.91 -5.00 -15.47
CA PRO A 49 -7.61 -3.71 -16.07
C PRO A 49 -6.54 -2.95 -15.29
N VAL A 50 -5.60 -2.31 -15.98
CA VAL A 50 -4.58 -1.45 -15.36
C VAL A 50 -5.17 -0.21 -14.68
N THR A 51 -6.44 0.08 -14.95
CA THR A 51 -7.22 1.16 -14.34
C THR A 51 -8.02 0.71 -13.13
N ASP A 52 -8.00 -0.58 -12.78
CA ASP A 52 -8.71 -1.07 -11.59
C ASP A 52 -8.20 -0.34 -10.34
N PRO A 53 -9.11 0.05 -9.43
CA PRO A 53 -8.71 0.65 -8.16
C PRO A 53 -7.73 -0.26 -7.39
N LEU A 54 -6.75 0.37 -6.75
CA LEU A 54 -5.80 -0.36 -5.92
C LEU A 54 -6.51 -0.96 -4.70
N ASN A 55 -6.17 -2.21 -4.38
CA ASN A 55 -6.64 -2.84 -3.15
C ASN A 55 -5.91 -2.23 -1.95
N ILE A 56 -6.64 -1.54 -1.08
CA ILE A 56 -6.10 -0.93 0.13
C ILE A 56 -6.08 -1.97 1.24
N GLN A 57 -4.90 -2.22 1.82
CA GLN A 57 -4.75 -3.10 2.98
C GLN A 57 -4.23 -2.27 4.15
N TRP A 58 -5.09 -2.09 5.15
CA TRP A 58 -4.72 -1.43 6.40
C TRP A 58 -3.95 -2.41 7.27
N MET A 59 -2.72 -2.05 7.61
CA MET A 59 -1.91 -2.85 8.50
C MET A 59 -2.38 -2.66 9.94
N VAL A 60 -2.79 -3.77 10.56
CA VAL A 60 -3.28 -3.80 11.95
C VAL A 60 -2.15 -4.14 12.94
N ALA A 61 -1.01 -4.60 12.44
CA ALA A 61 0.16 -4.89 13.27
C ALA A 61 0.84 -3.59 13.75
N GLU A 62 1.55 -3.66 14.89
CA GLU A 62 2.41 -2.59 15.34
C GLU A 62 3.54 -2.37 14.31
N ILE A 63 3.33 -1.41 13.41
CA ILE A 63 4.39 -0.93 12.52
C ILE A 63 5.39 -0.19 13.41
N PRO A 64 6.70 -0.53 13.33
CA PRO A 64 7.72 0.25 14.00
C PRO A 64 7.56 1.73 13.60
N GLN A 65 7.38 2.63 14.55
CA GLN A 65 7.29 4.05 14.24
C GLN A 65 8.66 4.68 14.39
N GLN A 66 9.03 5.56 13.44
CA GLN A 66 10.21 6.38 13.61
C GLN A 66 10.07 7.26 14.87
N LYS A 67 11.14 7.36 15.65
CA LYS A 67 11.17 8.22 16.84
C LYS A 67 10.88 9.67 16.45
N GLU A 68 9.99 10.31 17.21
CA GLU A 68 9.65 11.71 17.01
C GLU A 68 10.91 12.59 16.99
N GLY A 69 11.00 13.49 16.02
CA GLY A 69 12.15 14.38 15.83
C GLY A 69 13.37 13.75 15.14
N SER A 70 13.34 12.45 14.78
CA SER A 70 14.39 11.88 13.92
C SER A 70 14.28 12.46 12.51
N LEU A 71 15.44 12.78 11.93
CA LEU A 71 15.59 13.29 10.56
C LEU A 71 15.81 12.17 9.54
N ASP A 72 15.71 10.90 9.97
CA ASP A 72 16.08 9.73 9.18
C ASP A 72 14.90 9.13 8.41
N CYS A 73 13.89 9.95 8.07
CA CYS A 73 12.63 9.48 7.47
C CYS A 73 12.85 8.68 6.17
N GLY A 74 13.84 9.07 5.36
CA GLY A 74 14.19 8.32 4.15
C GLY A 74 14.77 6.94 4.45
N VAL A 75 15.62 6.83 5.46
CA VAL A 75 16.23 5.55 5.89
C VAL A 75 15.16 4.64 6.47
N PHE A 76 14.26 5.20 7.29
CA PHE A 76 13.14 4.45 7.84
C PHE A 76 12.21 3.91 6.76
N VAL A 77 11.84 4.72 5.76
CA VAL A 77 11.00 4.27 4.63
C VAL A 77 11.70 3.18 3.81
N ALA A 78 13.01 3.31 3.56
CA ALA A 78 13.78 2.29 2.83
C ALA A 78 13.85 0.97 3.60
N ALA A 79 14.16 1.02 4.90
CA ALA A 79 14.19 -0.15 5.77
C ALA A 79 12.81 -0.82 5.90
N PHE A 80 11.75 -0.02 5.95
CA PHE A 80 10.38 -0.54 5.94
C PHE A 80 10.05 -1.23 4.61
N ALA A 81 10.41 -0.63 3.47
CA ALA A 81 10.19 -1.23 2.16
C ALA A 81 10.94 -2.57 2.00
N GLU A 82 12.18 -2.65 2.50
CA GLU A 82 12.95 -3.90 2.58
C GLU A 82 12.23 -4.93 3.45
N TYR A 83 11.81 -4.54 4.65
CA TYR A 83 11.09 -5.41 5.58
C TYR A 83 9.80 -5.99 4.97
N VAL A 84 9.01 -5.17 4.27
CA VAL A 84 7.79 -5.63 3.57
C VAL A 84 8.12 -6.55 2.39
N SER A 85 9.20 -6.26 1.66
CA SER A 85 9.60 -7.05 0.48
C SER A 85 10.12 -8.44 0.83
N LEU A 86 10.71 -8.60 2.02
CA LEU A 86 11.21 -9.88 2.52
C LEU A 86 10.09 -10.84 2.97
N GLY A 87 8.84 -10.37 3.04
CA GLY A 87 7.67 -11.20 3.35
C GLY A 87 7.49 -11.51 4.85
N ASP A 88 8.31 -10.93 5.72
CA ASP A 88 8.18 -11.07 7.18
C ASP A 88 6.94 -10.36 7.74
N LEU A 89 6.30 -9.53 6.92
CA LEU A 89 5.04 -8.91 7.24
C LEU A 89 3.87 -9.77 6.76
N SER A 90 3.28 -10.55 7.67
CA SER A 90 2.01 -11.24 7.38
C SER A 90 0.90 -10.20 7.24
N ILE A 91 0.51 -9.87 6.00
CA ILE A 91 -0.66 -9.04 5.78
C ILE A 91 -1.90 -9.90 6.00
N PRO A 92 -2.80 -9.57 6.94
CA PRO A 92 -3.99 -10.38 7.18
C PRO A 92 -4.87 -10.38 5.93
N SER A 93 -4.96 -11.52 5.25
CA SER A 93 -5.90 -11.70 4.15
C SER A 93 -7.29 -12.06 4.69
N GLY A 94 -8.05 -11.08 5.16
CA GLY A 94 -9.43 -11.27 5.61
C GLY A 94 -10.12 -9.97 6.05
N PRO A 95 -11.46 -9.87 6.03
CA PRO A 95 -12.18 -8.60 6.23
C PRO A 95 -12.00 -8.00 7.62
N PHE A 96 -11.69 -8.81 8.62
CA PHE A 96 -11.43 -8.35 9.98
C PHE A 96 -10.50 -9.37 10.62
N GLY A 97 -9.27 -8.96 10.93
CA GLY A 97 -8.34 -9.76 11.72
C GLY A 97 -8.85 -9.87 13.15
N TYR A 98 -9.75 -10.81 13.41
CA TYR A 98 -10.12 -11.20 14.77
C TYR A 98 -8.92 -11.95 15.39
N ARG A 99 -8.26 -11.31 16.36
CA ARG A 99 -7.36 -12.00 17.29
C ARG A 99 -8.17 -12.30 18.56
N PRO A 100 -8.49 -13.56 18.88
CA PRO A 100 -8.90 -13.90 20.24
C PRO A 100 -7.67 -13.81 21.14
N THR A 101 -7.72 -12.98 22.17
CA THR A 101 -6.77 -13.05 23.29
C THR A 101 -7.23 -14.15 24.26
N PRO A 102 -6.29 -14.85 24.92
CA PRO A 102 -6.61 -15.79 25.99
C PRO A 102 -7.27 -15.12 27.20
#